data_AF-A0A537SKW2-F1
#
_entry.id   AF-A0A537SKW2-F1
#
_cell.length_a   1.000
_cell.length_b   1.000
_cell.length_c   1.000
_cell.angle_alpha   90.00
_cell.angle_beta   90.00
_cell.angle_gamma   90.00
#
_symmetry.space_group_name_H-M   'P 1'
#
loop_
_entity.id
_entity.type
_entity.pdbx_description
1 polymer ?
#
loop_
_entity_poly.entity_id
_entity_poly.type
_entity_poly.pdbx_seq_one_letter_code
_entity_poly.pdbx_strand_id
1 'polypeptide(L)'
;MFINWDVTARFDPSSLASSTQGTSTHGIPIPSYGNYGGPNYTAGVEGGTTLGNPIPAPVDALDTLFWQHDLVYQHVKDGLISPQDIPNAIAQADVTLVEGAYALTKTNLDPEALLYDALATLTVGAKILTTPSELAYLGNHPLDAGLVLTAVQAAIPNFEIGLAETPGKEARSLNGAFHVFEARFEQQLTQAMASFGAPSTPESSNISAQVSESPHQPLLTTPHA
;
A
#
# COMPACT_ATOMS: atom_id res chain seq x y z
N MET A 1 -11.00 -8.32 -16.35
CA MET A 1 -11.24 -6.91 -16.03
C MET A 1 -11.58 -6.84 -14.56
N PHE A 2 -10.62 -6.36 -13.79
CA PHE A 2 -10.69 -6.21 -12.34
C PHE A 2 -11.11 -4.80 -11.96
N ILE A 3 -10.73 -3.80 -12.76
CA ILE A 3 -11.13 -2.41 -12.53
C ILE A 3 -12.56 -2.18 -13.04
N ASN A 4 -13.42 -1.65 -12.17
CA ASN A 4 -14.74 -1.15 -12.53
C ASN A 4 -14.70 0.39 -12.65
N TRP A 5 -14.76 0.87 -13.90
CA TRP A 5 -14.69 2.28 -14.26
C TRP A 5 -16.00 3.05 -14.05
N ASP A 6 -17.11 2.36 -13.79
CA ASP A 6 -18.45 2.96 -13.68
C ASP A 6 -18.77 3.43 -12.24
N VAL A 7 -17.80 3.40 -11.33
CA VAL A 7 -17.98 3.75 -9.92
C VAL A 7 -17.86 5.27 -9.68
N THR A 8 -18.70 5.77 -8.76
CA THR A 8 -18.99 7.19 -8.54
C THR A 8 -18.14 7.90 -7.49
N ALA A 9 -17.27 7.18 -6.79
CA ALA A 9 -16.43 7.76 -5.74
C ALA A 9 -15.37 8.71 -6.32
N ARG A 10 -15.13 9.83 -5.64
CA ARG A 10 -14.22 10.88 -6.11
C ARG A 10 -13.18 11.25 -5.07
N PHE A 11 -11.93 11.34 -5.49
CA PHE A 11 -10.83 11.93 -4.72
C PHE A 11 -10.81 13.44 -4.95
N ASP A 12 -11.00 14.22 -3.90
CA ASP A 12 -10.83 15.68 -3.94
C ASP A 12 -9.43 16.07 -3.41
N PRO A 13 -8.48 16.46 -4.27
CA PRO A 13 -7.13 16.85 -3.84
C PRO A 13 -7.11 18.13 -2.99
N SER A 14 -8.21 18.90 -2.96
CA SER A 14 -8.35 20.13 -2.16
C SER A 14 -8.91 19.89 -0.76
N SER A 15 -9.46 18.71 -0.50
CA SER A 15 -10.00 18.30 0.79
C SER A 15 -9.27 17.05 1.27
N LEU A 16 -8.30 17.23 2.17
CA LEU A 16 -7.70 16.12 2.93
C LEU A 16 -8.67 15.52 3.97
N ALA A 17 -9.89 16.06 4.09
CA ALA A 17 -10.91 15.51 4.96
C ALA A 17 -11.37 14.17 4.40
N SER A 18 -10.88 13.09 5.03
CA SER A 18 -11.43 11.73 5.06
C SER A 18 -12.30 11.35 3.86
N SER A 19 -11.74 10.52 2.99
CA SER A 19 -12.42 9.74 1.95
C SER A 19 -13.58 8.85 2.45
N THR A 20 -13.92 8.92 3.74
CA THR A 20 -15.03 8.23 4.41
C THR A 20 -16.33 9.03 4.44
N GLN A 21 -16.35 10.30 4.02
CA GLN A 21 -17.61 11.04 3.83
C GLN A 21 -18.01 11.11 2.35
N GLY A 22 -19.15 10.46 2.08
CA GLY A 22 -19.73 10.20 0.78
C GLY A 22 -19.75 11.34 -0.24
N THR A 23 -19.78 10.90 -1.51
CA THR A 23 -20.36 11.60 -2.65
C THR A 23 -19.88 13.04 -2.87
N SER A 24 -18.57 13.29 -2.82
CA SER A 24 -18.08 14.53 -3.43
C SER A 24 -18.48 14.53 -4.91
N THR A 25 -19.28 15.52 -5.33
CA THR A 25 -19.59 15.76 -6.76
C THR A 25 -18.42 16.39 -7.51
N HIS A 26 -17.35 16.72 -6.79
CA HIS A 26 -16.13 17.36 -7.29
C HIS A 26 -14.91 16.49 -6.96
N GLY A 27 -13.92 16.48 -7.85
CA GLY A 27 -12.74 15.63 -7.70
C GLY A 27 -12.56 14.62 -8.82
N ILE A 28 -11.47 13.86 -8.72
CA ILE A 28 -11.03 12.86 -9.68
C ILE A 28 -11.82 11.57 -9.42
N PRO A 29 -12.53 11.01 -10.42
CA PRO A 29 -13.19 9.72 -10.26
C PRO A 29 -12.14 8.64 -10.00
N ILE A 30 -12.33 7.88 -8.93
CA ILE A 30 -11.48 6.74 -8.58
C ILE A 30 -12.29 5.49 -8.86
N PRO A 31 -11.87 4.62 -9.81
CA PRO A 31 -12.60 3.40 -10.09
C PRO A 31 -12.53 2.46 -8.88
N SER A 32 -13.39 1.44 -8.85
CA SER A 32 -13.23 0.34 -7.90
C SER A 32 -12.42 -0.81 -8.52
N TYR A 33 -11.95 -1.73 -7.69
CA TYR A 33 -11.19 -2.91 -8.09
C TYR A 33 -11.73 -4.14 -7.39
N GLY A 34 -12.00 -5.19 -8.17
CA GLY A 34 -12.54 -6.43 -7.64
C GLY A 34 -13.82 -6.19 -6.84
N ASN A 35 -13.91 -6.79 -5.65
CA ASN A 35 -15.04 -6.66 -4.75
C ASN A 35 -14.78 -5.72 -3.57
N TYR A 36 -13.53 -5.36 -3.30
CA TYR A 36 -13.13 -4.65 -2.07
C TYR A 36 -12.24 -3.44 -2.32
N GLY A 37 -11.61 -3.33 -3.49
CA GLY A 37 -10.78 -2.17 -3.79
C GLY A 37 -11.61 -0.93 -4.09
N GLY A 38 -11.44 0.10 -3.28
CA GLY A 38 -11.85 1.46 -3.62
C GLY A 38 -12.45 2.25 -2.46
N PRO A 39 -12.43 3.59 -2.57
CA PRO A 39 -12.98 4.44 -1.52
C PRO A 39 -14.48 4.21 -1.37
N ASN A 40 -14.92 3.94 -0.13
CA ASN A 40 -16.32 3.68 0.21
C ASN A 40 -16.92 2.52 -0.64
N TYR A 41 -16.10 1.58 -1.11
CA TYR A 41 -16.55 0.44 -1.90
C TYR A 41 -16.10 -0.83 -1.22
N THR A 42 -17.04 -1.73 -0.92
CA THR A 42 -16.72 -3.00 -0.29
C THR A 42 -17.81 -4.01 -0.56
N ALA A 43 -17.46 -5.31 -0.59
CA ALA A 43 -18.37 -6.40 -0.91
C ALA A 43 -19.15 -6.20 -2.24
N GLY A 44 -18.53 -5.56 -3.22
CA GLY A 44 -19.09 -5.31 -4.55
C GLY A 44 -19.99 -4.07 -4.65
N VAL A 45 -20.17 -3.30 -3.57
CA VAL A 45 -21.18 -2.24 -3.47
C VAL A 45 -20.60 -0.96 -2.85
N GLU A 46 -20.95 0.21 -3.42
CA GLU A 46 -20.64 1.51 -2.81
C GLU A 46 -21.47 1.70 -1.52
N GLY A 47 -20.80 2.12 -0.43
CA GLY A 47 -21.40 2.20 0.90
C GLY A 47 -21.68 0.83 1.53
N GLY A 48 -21.09 -0.24 0.99
CA GLY A 48 -21.23 -1.60 1.48
C GLY A 48 -20.69 -1.80 2.90
N THR A 49 -20.82 -3.04 3.38
CA THR A 49 -20.26 -3.49 4.67
C THR A 49 -19.47 -4.77 4.46
N THR A 50 -18.28 -4.84 5.05
CA THR A 50 -17.48 -6.06 5.05
C THR A 50 -17.83 -6.93 6.25
N LEU A 51 -17.77 -8.26 6.08
CA LEU A 51 -17.97 -9.24 7.15
C LEU A 51 -16.67 -10.01 7.40
N GLY A 52 -16.59 -10.69 8.54
CA GLY A 52 -15.42 -11.51 8.90
C GLY A 52 -15.12 -12.66 7.94
N ASN A 53 -16.07 -13.04 7.08
CA ASN A 53 -15.82 -13.87 5.90
C ASN A 53 -16.07 -13.02 4.65
N PRO A 54 -15.17 -13.04 3.64
CA PRO A 54 -15.37 -12.23 2.45
C PRO A 54 -16.50 -12.82 1.61
N ILE A 55 -17.59 -12.05 1.49
CA ILE A 55 -18.73 -12.35 0.61
C ILE A 55 -19.05 -11.06 -0.16
N PRO A 56 -18.96 -11.06 -1.51
CA PRO A 56 -18.40 -12.12 -2.38
C PRO A 56 -16.92 -12.41 -2.11
N ALA A 57 -16.40 -13.55 -2.56
CA ALA A 57 -14.97 -13.87 -2.38
C ALA A 57 -14.09 -12.83 -3.11
N PRO A 58 -12.89 -12.49 -2.59
CA PRO A 58 -11.99 -11.59 -3.29
C PRO A 58 -11.58 -12.20 -4.63
N VAL A 59 -11.46 -11.37 -5.66
CA VAL A 59 -11.19 -11.84 -7.03
C VAL A 59 -9.73 -12.28 -7.23
N ASP A 60 -8.82 -11.74 -6.44
CA ASP A 60 -7.40 -12.06 -6.45
C ASP A 60 -6.69 -11.70 -5.12
N ALA A 61 -5.35 -11.73 -5.12
CA ALA A 61 -4.55 -11.43 -3.93
C ALA A 61 -4.61 -9.93 -3.55
N LEU A 62 -4.69 -9.02 -4.52
CA LEU A 62 -4.81 -7.59 -4.23
C LEU A 62 -6.17 -7.27 -3.60
N ASP A 63 -7.25 -7.85 -4.15
CA ASP A 63 -8.60 -7.73 -3.60
C ASP A 63 -8.72 -8.35 -2.19
N THR A 64 -7.91 -9.37 -1.90
CA THR A 64 -7.81 -9.94 -0.54
C THR A 64 -7.22 -8.95 0.45
N LEU A 65 -6.22 -8.16 0.05
CA LEU A 65 -5.64 -7.12 0.91
C LEU A 65 -6.65 -6.01 1.19
N PHE A 66 -7.42 -5.61 0.18
CA PHE A 66 -8.50 -4.63 0.37
C PHE A 66 -9.58 -5.14 1.32
N TRP A 67 -10.01 -6.39 1.20
CA TRP A 67 -10.96 -6.98 2.16
C TRP A 67 -10.43 -6.94 3.60
N GLN A 68 -9.15 -7.29 3.81
CA GLN A 68 -8.53 -7.26 5.14
C GLN A 68 -8.47 -5.84 5.71
N HIS A 69 -8.16 -4.85 4.87
CA HIS A 69 -8.17 -3.44 5.21
C HIS A 69 -9.57 -2.97 5.62
N ASP A 70 -10.58 -3.24 4.79
CA ASP A 70 -11.98 -2.90 5.03
C ASP A 70 -12.53 -3.52 6.31
N LEU A 71 -12.11 -4.75 6.64
CA LEU A 71 -12.55 -5.44 7.84
C LEU A 71 -12.13 -4.71 9.11
N VAL A 72 -10.92 -4.14 9.15
CA VAL A 72 -10.46 -3.34 10.30
C VAL A 72 -11.31 -2.08 10.45
N TYR A 73 -11.56 -1.39 9.34
CA TYR A 73 -12.42 -0.20 9.32
C TYR A 73 -13.85 -0.52 9.76
N GLN A 74 -14.38 -1.66 9.33
CA GLN A 74 -15.70 -2.13 9.77
C GLN A 74 -15.71 -2.42 11.27
N HIS A 75 -14.69 -3.07 11.82
CA HIS A 75 -14.60 -3.30 13.27
C HIS A 75 -14.56 -1.99 14.07
N VAL A 76 -13.91 -0.95 13.55
CA VAL A 76 -13.93 0.39 14.16
C VAL A 76 -15.36 0.97 14.11
N LYS A 77 -16.03 0.89 12.95
CA LYS A 77 -17.41 1.39 12.77
C LYS A 77 -18.42 0.67 13.68
N ASP A 78 -18.23 -0.62 13.88
CA ASP A 78 -19.10 -1.46 14.73
C ASP A 78 -18.79 -1.34 16.23
N GLY A 79 -17.77 -0.54 16.60
CA GLY A 79 -17.37 -0.33 17.99
C GLY A 79 -16.69 -1.55 18.62
N LEU A 80 -16.12 -2.45 17.81
CA LEU A 80 -15.40 -3.64 18.26
C LEU A 80 -13.95 -3.32 18.67
N ILE A 81 -13.44 -2.15 18.28
CA ILE A 81 -12.14 -1.63 18.69
C ILE A 81 -12.35 -0.54 19.76
N SER A 82 -11.64 -0.65 20.88
CA SER A 82 -11.71 0.36 21.95
C SER A 82 -11.29 1.74 21.40
N PRO A 83 -11.95 2.84 21.80
CA PRO A 83 -11.64 4.17 21.27
C PRO A 83 -10.16 4.59 21.36
N GLN A 84 -9.45 4.18 22.41
CA GLN A 84 -8.02 4.49 22.55
C GLN A 84 -7.13 3.73 21.54
N ASP A 85 -7.58 2.60 21.00
CA ASP A 85 -6.80 1.74 20.12
C ASP A 85 -7.09 2.02 18.63
N ILE A 86 -8.19 2.73 18.32
CA ILE A 86 -8.61 3.07 16.95
C ILE A 86 -7.46 3.68 16.12
N PRO A 87 -6.71 4.69 16.61
CA PRO A 87 -5.68 5.32 15.78
C PRO A 87 -4.59 4.33 15.35
N ASN A 88 -4.17 3.43 16.24
CA ASN A 88 -3.15 2.42 15.94
C ASN A 88 -3.71 1.32 15.03
N ALA A 89 -4.95 0.88 15.25
CA ALA A 89 -5.59 -0.13 14.41
C ALA A 89 -5.73 0.33 12.96
N ILE A 90 -6.12 1.59 12.74
CA ILE A 90 -6.23 2.20 11.41
C ILE A 90 -4.84 2.34 10.77
N ALA A 91 -3.87 2.90 11.49
CA ALA A 91 -2.51 3.05 10.98
C ALA A 91 -1.89 1.71 10.57
N GLN A 92 -2.06 0.67 11.40
CA GLN A 92 -1.56 -0.67 11.11
C GLN A 92 -2.24 -1.28 9.89
N ALA A 93 -3.56 -1.11 9.72
CA ALA A 93 -4.27 -1.60 8.55
C ALA A 93 -3.77 -0.95 7.26
N ASP A 94 -3.59 0.37 7.27
CA ASP A 94 -3.04 1.14 6.15
C ASP A 94 -1.62 0.71 5.77
N VAL A 95 -0.74 0.57 6.76
CA VAL A 95 0.62 0.05 6.56
C VAL A 95 0.59 -1.35 5.96
N THR A 96 -0.25 -2.25 6.52
CA THR A 96 -0.36 -3.63 6.04
C THR A 96 -0.83 -3.69 4.59
N LEU A 97 -1.77 -2.83 4.20
CA LEU A 97 -2.22 -2.72 2.81
C LEU A 97 -1.08 -2.27 1.89
N VAL A 98 -0.37 -1.20 2.24
CA VAL A 98 0.75 -0.67 1.45
C VAL A 98 1.89 -1.69 1.31
N GLU A 99 2.25 -2.36 2.39
CA GLU A 99 3.30 -3.40 2.38
C GLU A 99 2.90 -4.62 1.55
N GLY A 100 1.67 -5.09 1.74
CA GLY A 100 1.13 -6.23 0.99
C GLY A 100 1.06 -5.94 -0.51
N ALA A 101 0.53 -4.77 -0.88
CA ALA A 101 0.45 -4.28 -2.24
C ALA A 101 1.85 -4.28 -2.89
N TYR A 102 2.82 -3.61 -2.25
CA TYR A 102 4.19 -3.58 -2.72
C TYR A 102 4.83 -4.99 -2.86
N ALA A 103 4.51 -5.93 -1.96
CA ALA A 103 4.98 -7.30 -2.10
C ALA A 103 4.42 -8.00 -3.34
N LEU A 104 3.14 -7.78 -3.69
CA LEU A 104 2.50 -8.35 -4.88
C LEU A 104 3.12 -7.84 -6.19
N THR A 105 3.64 -6.61 -6.22
CA THR A 105 4.34 -6.09 -7.42
C THR A 105 5.54 -6.94 -7.84
N LYS A 106 6.09 -7.75 -6.92
CA LYS A 106 7.22 -8.65 -7.16
C LYS A 106 6.81 -9.99 -7.79
N THR A 107 5.52 -10.25 -7.97
CA THR A 107 4.99 -11.54 -8.45
C THR A 107 4.43 -11.48 -9.88
N ASN A 108 4.78 -10.46 -10.68
CA ASN A 108 4.22 -10.18 -12.01
C ASN A 108 2.69 -10.05 -11.98
N LEU A 109 2.20 -8.90 -11.52
CA LEU A 109 0.78 -8.55 -11.55
C LEU A 109 0.24 -8.36 -12.97
N ASP A 110 -1.05 -8.62 -13.15
CA ASP A 110 -1.79 -8.15 -14.34
C ASP A 110 -1.72 -6.61 -14.42
N PRO A 111 -1.65 -5.99 -15.63
CA PRO A 111 -1.56 -4.54 -15.77
C PRO A 111 -2.64 -3.74 -15.02
N GLU A 112 -3.88 -4.23 -14.99
CA GLU A 112 -4.96 -3.56 -14.25
C GLU A 112 -4.73 -3.65 -12.74
N ALA A 113 -4.25 -4.81 -12.26
CA ALA A 113 -3.89 -5.00 -10.86
C ALA A 113 -2.71 -4.11 -10.46
N LEU A 114 -1.68 -4.02 -11.30
CA LEU A 114 -0.52 -3.16 -11.07
C LEU A 114 -0.90 -1.67 -11.04
N LEU A 115 -1.77 -1.23 -11.96
CA LEU A 115 -2.26 0.14 -11.99
C LEU A 115 -3.02 0.49 -10.71
N TYR A 116 -3.91 -0.41 -10.26
CA TYR A 116 -4.73 -0.16 -9.08
C TYR A 116 -3.93 -0.28 -7.78
N ASP A 117 -3.02 -1.24 -7.69
CA ASP A 117 -2.03 -1.38 -6.62
C ASP A 117 -1.25 -0.09 -6.42
N ALA A 118 -0.71 0.46 -7.51
CA ALA A 118 0.06 1.69 -7.47
C ALA A 118 -0.80 2.87 -7.01
N LEU A 119 -2.03 3.01 -7.54
CA LEU A 119 -2.97 4.05 -7.12
C LEU A 119 -3.29 3.96 -5.62
N ALA A 120 -3.59 2.75 -5.13
CA ALA A 120 -3.89 2.51 -3.73
C ALA A 120 -2.67 2.81 -2.84
N THR A 121 -1.49 2.33 -3.23
CA THR A 121 -0.24 2.56 -2.50
C THR A 121 0.09 4.05 -2.38
N LEU A 122 -0.08 4.81 -3.45
CA LEU A 122 0.15 6.26 -3.45
C LEU A 122 -0.84 6.97 -2.52
N THR A 123 -2.14 6.66 -2.66
CA THR A 123 -3.20 7.35 -1.90
C THR A 123 -3.18 7.01 -0.41
N VAL A 124 -3.03 5.73 -0.06
CA VAL A 124 -2.94 5.26 1.33
C VAL A 124 -1.60 5.67 1.94
N GLY A 125 -0.49 5.54 1.21
CA GLY A 125 0.81 6.04 1.65
C GLY A 125 0.78 7.54 1.93
N ALA A 126 0.07 8.33 1.11
CA ALA A 126 -0.13 9.74 1.37
C ALA A 126 -0.95 10.04 2.61
N LYS A 127 -2.02 9.29 2.85
CA LYS A 127 -2.80 9.37 4.08
C LYS A 127 -1.91 9.11 5.30
N ILE A 128 -1.16 8.01 5.32
CA ILE A 128 -0.25 7.67 6.43
C ILE A 128 0.72 8.82 6.73
N LEU A 129 1.31 9.40 5.68
CA LEU A 129 2.34 10.44 5.81
C LEU A 129 1.78 11.83 6.16
N THR A 130 0.46 12.05 6.05
CA THR A 130 -0.17 13.35 6.29
C THR A 130 -1.14 13.38 7.47
N THR A 131 -1.60 12.22 7.94
CA THR A 131 -2.42 12.12 9.15
C THR A 131 -1.54 12.09 10.40
N PRO A 132 -1.70 13.02 11.37
CA PRO A 132 -0.83 13.08 12.55
C PRO A 132 -0.74 11.80 13.38
N SER A 133 -1.85 11.06 13.54
CA SER A 133 -1.85 9.80 14.29
C SER A 133 -1.10 8.67 13.58
N GLU A 134 -1.21 8.60 12.25
CA GLU A 134 -0.55 7.56 11.45
C GLU A 134 0.94 7.87 11.29
N LEU A 135 1.28 9.15 11.15
CA LEU A 135 2.67 9.60 11.20
C LEU A 135 3.33 9.32 12.56
N ALA A 136 2.59 9.51 13.67
CA ALA A 136 3.07 9.14 15.00
C ALA A 136 3.22 7.62 15.16
N TYR A 137 2.36 6.82 14.54
CA TYR A 137 2.52 5.37 14.48
C TYR A 137 3.84 4.99 13.79
N LEU A 138 4.15 5.55 12.62
CA LEU A 138 5.42 5.29 11.93
C LEU A 138 6.65 5.70 12.75
N GLY A 139 6.58 6.81 13.51
CA GLY A 139 7.65 7.22 14.43
C GLY A 139 7.99 6.17 15.49
N ASN A 140 7.02 5.33 15.87
CA ASN A 140 7.22 4.23 16.81
C ASN A 140 7.55 2.89 16.11
N HIS A 141 7.41 2.82 14.78
CA HIS A 141 7.61 1.62 13.97
C HIS A 141 8.54 1.93 12.77
N PRO A 142 9.86 2.07 13.01
CA PRO A 142 10.79 2.54 11.98
C PRO A 142 10.97 1.55 10.80
N LEU A 143 10.72 0.26 11.00
CA LEU A 143 10.73 -0.73 9.91
C LEU A 143 9.57 -0.49 8.94
N ASP A 144 8.36 -0.36 9.48
CA ASP A 144 7.14 0.00 8.73
C ASP A 144 7.35 1.32 7.98
N ALA A 145 7.97 2.32 8.63
CA ALA A 145 8.26 3.60 7.99
C ALA A 145 9.15 3.45 6.74
N GLY A 146 10.21 2.64 6.83
CA GLY A 146 11.08 2.34 5.70
C GLY A 146 10.36 1.61 4.57
N LEU A 147 9.48 0.66 4.91
CA LEU A 147 8.70 -0.11 3.94
C LEU A 147 7.67 0.76 3.22
N VAL A 148 6.90 1.58 3.95
CA VAL A 148 5.93 2.52 3.37
C VAL A 148 6.61 3.48 2.40
N LEU A 149 7.76 4.06 2.79
CA LEU A 149 8.50 4.96 1.91
C LEU A 149 9.01 4.25 0.64
N THR A 150 9.50 3.02 0.78
CA THR A 150 9.93 2.20 -0.37
C THR A 150 8.77 1.90 -1.30
N ALA A 151 7.63 1.49 -0.74
CA ALA A 151 6.42 1.15 -1.49
C ALA A 151 5.88 2.36 -2.27
N VAL A 152 5.77 3.53 -1.61
CA VAL A 152 5.32 4.77 -2.25
C VAL A 152 6.23 5.19 -3.40
N GLN A 153 7.55 5.08 -3.23
CA GLN A 153 8.50 5.37 -4.31
C GLN A 153 8.36 4.40 -5.49
N ALA A 154 8.21 3.11 -5.22
CA ALA A 154 8.03 2.09 -6.26
C ALA A 154 6.68 2.21 -6.97
N ALA A 155 5.66 2.73 -6.29
CA ALA A 155 4.33 2.90 -6.86
C ALA A 155 4.30 3.92 -8.01
N ILE A 156 5.18 4.93 -8.02
CA ILE A 156 5.25 5.94 -9.10
C ILE A 156 5.51 5.28 -10.47
N PRO A 157 6.64 4.57 -10.71
CA PRO A 157 6.88 3.91 -11.98
C PRO A 157 5.89 2.75 -12.24
N ASN A 158 5.41 2.06 -11.20
CA ASN A 158 4.40 1.01 -11.37
C ASN A 158 3.07 1.57 -11.90
N PHE A 159 2.69 2.77 -11.45
CA PHE A 159 1.51 3.47 -11.94
C PHE A 159 1.65 3.78 -13.43
N GLU A 160 2.81 4.30 -13.85
CA GLU A 160 3.08 4.62 -15.26
C GLU A 160 3.06 3.37 -16.16
N ILE A 161 3.66 2.26 -15.69
CA ILE A 161 3.65 0.96 -16.39
C ILE A 161 2.22 0.44 -16.50
N GLY A 162 1.50 0.34 -15.39
CA GLY A 162 0.12 -0.14 -15.36
C GLY A 162 -0.80 0.72 -16.23
N LEU A 163 -0.60 2.03 -16.25
CA LEU A 163 -1.32 2.97 -17.11
C LEU A 163 -1.05 2.74 -18.61
N ALA A 164 0.20 2.44 -18.97
CA ALA A 164 0.59 2.19 -20.35
C ALA A 164 0.07 0.84 -20.87
N GLU A 165 0.00 -0.16 -19.99
CA GLU A 165 -0.36 -1.53 -20.34
C GLU A 165 -1.86 -1.85 -20.15
N THR A 166 -2.58 -1.06 -19.34
CA THR A 166 -4.03 -1.21 -19.16
C THR A 166 -4.79 -0.76 -20.42
N PRO A 167 -5.57 -1.64 -21.07
CA PRO A 167 -6.34 -1.29 -22.27
C PRO A 167 -7.45 -0.28 -21.95
N GLY A 168 -7.56 0.80 -22.72
CA GLY A 168 -8.67 1.76 -22.60
C GLY A 168 -8.22 3.22 -22.73
N LYS A 169 -9.19 4.14 -22.83
CA LYS A 169 -8.93 5.59 -22.76
C LYS A 169 -9.19 6.15 -21.36
N GLU A 170 -9.92 5.40 -20.55
CA GLU A 170 -10.41 5.71 -19.22
C GLU A 170 -9.24 5.91 -18.24
N ALA A 171 -8.22 5.04 -18.33
CA ALA A 171 -7.00 5.12 -17.54
C ALA A 171 -6.23 6.45 -17.75
N ARG A 172 -6.32 7.08 -18.93
CA ARG A 172 -5.65 8.37 -19.19
C ARG A 172 -6.13 9.51 -18.29
N SER A 173 -7.37 9.44 -17.81
CA SER A 173 -7.88 10.43 -16.85
C SER A 173 -7.18 10.32 -15.50
N LEU A 174 -6.77 9.10 -15.10
CA LEU A 174 -5.98 8.87 -13.92
C LEU A 174 -4.56 9.44 -14.05
N ASN A 175 -4.01 9.54 -15.27
CA ASN A 175 -2.70 10.17 -15.49
C ASN A 175 -2.68 11.67 -15.12
N GLY A 176 -3.70 12.42 -15.58
CA GLY A 176 -3.81 13.84 -15.25
C GLY A 176 -4.03 14.08 -13.75
N ALA A 177 -4.79 13.19 -13.12
CA ALA A 177 -4.98 13.18 -11.68
C ALA A 177 -3.68 12.89 -10.91
N PHE A 178 -2.91 11.92 -11.40
CA PHE A 178 -1.64 11.52 -10.80
C PHE A 178 -0.65 12.67 -10.77
N HIS A 179 -0.47 13.43 -11.86
CA HIS A 179 0.41 14.60 -11.83
C HIS A 179 -0.03 15.70 -10.84
N VAL A 180 -1.34 15.88 -10.63
CA VAL A 180 -1.85 16.80 -9.60
C VAL A 180 -1.55 16.28 -8.19
N PHE A 181 -1.66 14.97 -8.00
CA PHE A 181 -1.29 14.31 -6.76
C PHE A 181 0.22 14.44 -6.48
N GLU A 182 1.08 14.11 -7.44
CA GLU A 182 2.54 14.25 -7.34
C GLU A 182 2.93 15.67 -6.94
N ALA A 183 2.41 16.68 -7.64
CA ALA A 183 2.74 18.08 -7.37
C ALA A 183 2.37 18.56 -5.96
N ARG A 184 1.40 17.90 -5.30
CA ARG A 184 1.01 18.21 -3.92
C ARG A 184 1.73 17.35 -2.88
N PHE A 185 2.07 16.13 -3.26
CA PHE A 185 2.57 15.11 -2.35
C PHE A 185 4.10 14.99 -2.34
N GLU A 186 4.78 15.42 -3.39
CA GLU A 186 6.24 15.33 -3.52
C GLU A 186 6.99 15.99 -2.36
N GLN A 187 6.53 17.17 -1.90
CA GLN A 187 7.13 17.86 -0.77
C GLN A 187 6.97 17.06 0.53
N GLN A 188 5.80 16.44 0.74
CA GLN A 188 5.49 15.67 1.94
C GLN A 188 6.29 14.36 1.96
N LEU A 189 6.40 13.69 0.81
CA LEU A 189 7.26 12.53 0.63
C LEU A 189 8.73 12.87 0.91
N THR A 190 9.21 13.99 0.37
CA THR A 190 10.58 14.47 0.61
C THR A 190 10.84 14.73 2.10
N GLN A 191 9.90 15.36 2.80
CA GLN A 191 10.00 15.61 4.24
C GLN A 191 9.97 14.31 5.06
N ALA A 192 9.12 13.35 4.67
CA ALA A 192 9.07 12.04 5.32
C ALA A 192 10.38 11.27 5.13
N MET A 193 10.93 11.24 3.92
CA MET A 193 12.25 10.63 3.66
C MET A 193 13.38 11.30 4.46
N ALA A 194 13.32 12.61 4.65
CA ALA A 194 14.29 13.31 5.48
C ALA A 194 14.14 12.97 6.97
N SER A 195 12.94 12.65 7.42
CA SER A 195 12.62 12.37 8.83
C SER A 195 12.88 10.92 9.24
N PHE A 196 12.59 9.96 8.36
CA PHE A 196 12.75 8.52 8.63
C PHE A 196 14.01 7.91 7.99
N GLY A 197 14.73 8.68 7.17
CA GLY A 197 15.84 8.21 6.35
C GLY A 197 15.39 7.77 4.97
N ALA A 198 16.28 7.90 3.97
CA ALA A 198 16.01 7.37 2.64
C ALA A 198 15.88 5.84 2.71
N PRO A 199 14.94 5.24 1.98
CA PRO A 199 14.81 3.79 1.95
C PRO A 199 16.14 3.18 1.48
N SER A 200 16.62 2.21 2.25
CA SER A 200 17.83 1.48 1.89
C SER A 200 17.52 0.65 0.64
N THR A 201 18.30 0.80 -0.43
CA THR A 201 18.21 -0.15 -1.55
C THR A 201 18.45 -1.57 -1.01
N PRO A 202 17.63 -2.58 -1.39
CA PRO A 202 17.78 -3.95 -0.89
C PRO A 202 19.16 -4.59 -1.19
N GLU A 203 19.94 -4.01 -2.10
CA GLU A 203 21.28 -4.51 -2.46
C GLU A 203 22.39 -4.15 -1.47
N SER A 204 22.14 -3.33 -0.45
CA SER A 204 23.19 -2.97 0.53
C SER A 204 23.36 -3.96 1.68
N SER A 205 22.53 -5.00 1.77
CA SER A 205 22.76 -6.13 2.68
C SER A 205 23.69 -7.17 2.03
N ASN A 206 24.89 -6.73 1.67
CA ASN A 206 25.93 -7.65 1.23
C ASN A 206 26.36 -8.50 2.42
N ILE A 207 26.05 -9.78 2.30
CA ILE A 207 26.51 -10.89 3.14
C ILE A 207 28.02 -10.73 3.35
N SER A 208 28.44 -10.37 4.57
CA SER A 208 29.80 -10.69 5.03
C SER A 208 29.85 -12.20 5.22
N ALA A 209 30.18 -12.91 4.14
CA ALA A 209 30.73 -14.23 4.22
C ALA A 209 32.12 -14.09 4.87
N GLN A 210 32.18 -14.12 6.20
CA GLN A 210 33.41 -14.52 6.88
C GLN A 210 33.57 -16.04 6.73
N VAL A 211 33.97 -16.45 5.52
CA VAL A 211 34.81 -17.62 5.36
C VAL A 211 36.18 -17.18 5.88
N SER A 212 36.50 -17.54 7.12
CA SER A 212 37.89 -17.55 7.57
C SER A 212 38.38 -18.98 7.44
N GLU A 213 39.08 -19.22 6.34
CA GLU A 213 39.88 -20.40 6.09
C GLU A 213 40.82 -20.65 7.28
N SER A 214 40.78 -21.88 7.81
CA SER A 214 41.80 -22.37 8.73
C SER A 214 43.14 -22.53 8.00
N PRO A 215 44.28 -22.10 8.56
CA PRO A 215 45.58 -22.44 8.00
C PRO A 215 46.02 -23.84 8.46
N HIS A 216 46.44 -24.63 7.47
CA HIS A 216 47.11 -25.91 7.59
C HIS A 216 48.21 -25.97 8.67
N GLN A 217 48.25 -27.06 9.44
CA GLN A 217 49.50 -27.70 9.84
C GLN A 217 49.41 -29.23 9.61
N PRO A 218 50.49 -29.90 9.17
CA PRO A 218 50.45 -31.27 8.68
C PRO A 218 50.77 -32.35 9.73
N LEU A 219 50.19 -33.53 9.51
CA LEU A 219 50.56 -34.90 9.88
C LEU A 219 51.34 -35.18 11.19
N LEU A 220 50.77 -36.02 12.05
CA LEU A 220 51.47 -37.21 12.55
C LEU A 220 50.49 -38.35 12.93
N THR A 221 50.80 -39.53 12.37
CA THR A 221 50.46 -40.93 12.71
C THR A 221 50.26 -41.19 14.22
N THR A 222 49.47 -42.14 14.76
CA THR A 222 49.06 -43.52 14.40
C THR A 222 48.06 -44.01 15.49
N PRO A 223 47.38 -45.18 15.34
CA PRO A 223 46.25 -45.61 16.16
C PRO A 223 46.65 -46.50 17.36
N HIS A 224 45.76 -46.69 18.33
CA HIS A 224 45.31 -48.01 18.81
C HIS A 224 44.39 -47.93 20.04
N ALA A 225 43.39 -48.81 20.01
CA ALA A 225 42.54 -49.34 21.08
C ALA A 225 41.46 -48.44 21.68
#